data_AF-A0A0F9RGH0-F1
#
_entry.id   AF-A0A0F9RGH0-F1
#
_cell.length_a   1.000
_cell.length_b   1.000
_cell.length_c   1.000
_cell.angle_alpha   90.00
_cell.angle_beta   90.00
_cell.angle_gamma   90.00
#
_symmetry.space_group_name_H-M   'P 1'
#
loop_
_entity.id
_entity.type
_entity.pdbx_description
1 polymer ?
#
loop_
_entity_poly.entity_id
_entity_poly.type
_entity_poly.pdbx_seq_one_letter_code
_entity_poly.pdbx_strand_id
1 'polypeptide(L)'
;MKENILIGTSGWGYDEWVGPFYPKKLRKEDFLSYYSEVFYTNEINTTFYNIPSRRVVENWVRKTPENFLFSVKIPQTVTHLHKLDTDLCLDNLNYFVKIMKPLIESGKLLSFLIQLPPSFKKEKHYNNLKDFFDNWPGNPESDNYFLVVEFRDKSWMDDEIFHYLKNNKLTYCVVIEPLLPPRMDVTNPNFAYIRFHGYGKNIWFDYCFSEEEIKIWAQSIKYLIQNAKTIGIYFNNHFSGYATKNSLMLMKELEIQPKNSPEDVSILDIKKKTGEYSKGQIGLDKFFK
;
A
#
# COMPACT_ATOMS: atom_id res chain seq x y z
N MET A 1 12.70 -0.84 -16.23
CA MET A 1 12.35 -1.90 -15.26
C MET A 1 12.41 -1.41 -13.82
N LYS A 2 13.51 -0.82 -13.32
CA LYS A 2 13.59 -0.30 -11.93
C LYS A 2 12.60 0.84 -11.62
N GLU A 3 12.27 1.68 -12.60
CA GLU A 3 11.35 2.82 -12.46
C GLU A 3 9.89 2.44 -12.14
N ASN A 4 9.52 1.16 -12.29
CA ASN A 4 8.16 0.68 -12.06
C ASN A 4 8.03 -0.19 -10.79
N ILE A 5 9.06 -0.20 -9.93
CA ILE A 5 9.02 -0.90 -8.64
C ILE A 5 8.79 0.14 -7.55
N LEU A 6 7.57 0.16 -7.03
CA LEU A 6 7.10 1.12 -6.06
C LEU A 6 7.13 0.48 -4.68
N ILE A 7 8.06 0.90 -3.84
CA ILE A 7 8.22 0.39 -2.47
C ILE A 7 7.80 1.47 -1.49
N GLY A 8 6.94 1.11 -0.55
CA GLY A 8 6.47 1.98 0.51
C GLY A 8 5.91 1.19 1.67
N THR A 9 5.07 1.87 2.46
CA THR A 9 4.50 1.36 3.70
C THR A 9 2.98 1.41 3.66
N SER A 10 2.33 0.59 4.48
CA SER A 10 0.91 0.72 4.79
C SER A 10 0.73 1.82 5.84
N GLY A 11 0.23 2.97 5.41
CA GLY A 11 0.08 4.16 6.25
C GLY A 11 1.36 4.97 6.40
N TRP A 12 1.22 6.20 6.91
CA TRP A 12 2.30 7.13 7.22
C TRP A 12 2.14 7.82 8.58
N GLY A 13 0.93 7.83 9.15
CA GLY A 13 0.57 8.68 10.30
C GLY A 13 0.92 8.11 11.67
N TYR A 14 2.12 7.55 11.86
CA TYR A 14 2.51 6.87 13.10
C TYR A 14 3.43 7.73 13.97
N ASP A 15 3.06 7.98 15.23
CA ASP A 15 3.86 8.77 16.18
C ASP A 15 5.18 8.08 16.54
N GLU A 16 5.18 6.75 16.54
CA GLU A 16 6.35 5.90 16.81
C GLU A 16 7.46 6.08 15.76
N TRP A 17 7.14 6.68 14.61
CA TRP A 17 8.12 6.98 13.56
C TRP A 17 8.84 8.30 13.82
N VAL A 18 8.41 9.11 14.80
CA VAL A 18 9.10 10.34 15.22
C VAL A 18 10.39 10.02 15.96
N GLY A 19 11.52 10.42 15.38
CA GLY A 19 12.87 10.03 15.80
C GLY A 19 13.47 9.00 14.83
N PRO A 20 12.88 7.80 14.69
CA PRO A 20 13.40 6.78 13.77
C PRO A 20 13.32 7.15 12.28
N PHE A 21 12.27 7.86 11.85
CA PHE A 21 12.05 8.20 10.44
C PHE A 21 11.68 9.68 10.24
N TYR A 22 10.73 10.18 11.04
CA TYR A 22 10.35 11.59 11.04
C TYR A 22 11.27 12.41 11.96
N PRO A 23 11.61 13.65 11.58
CA PRO A 23 12.30 14.57 12.48
C PRO A 23 11.49 14.82 13.75
N LYS A 24 12.17 14.91 14.90
CA LYS A 24 11.52 15.07 16.23
C LYS A 24 10.56 16.26 16.35
N LYS A 25 10.74 17.29 15.51
CA LYS A 25 9.94 18.53 15.52
C LYS A 25 9.01 18.66 14.32
N LEU A 26 8.88 17.59 13.52
CA LEU A 26 7.93 17.57 12.41
C LEU A 26 6.51 17.52 12.97
N ARG A 27 5.64 18.41 12.49
CA ARG A 27 4.22 18.37 12.88
C ARG A 27 3.54 17.20 12.19
N LYS A 28 2.58 16.56 12.85
CA LYS A 28 1.83 15.42 12.29
C LYS A 28 1.19 15.73 10.94
N GLU A 29 0.71 16.95 10.75
CA GLU A 29 0.12 17.38 9.49
C GLU A 29 1.11 17.38 8.31
N ASP A 30 2.42 17.49 8.59
CA ASP A 30 3.49 17.52 7.60
C ASP A 30 4.08 16.11 7.34
N PHE A 31 3.62 15.06 8.03
CA PHE A 31 4.12 13.68 7.88
C PHE A 31 3.99 13.16 6.46
N LEU A 32 2.82 13.37 5.82
CA LEU A 32 2.62 12.91 4.44
C LEU A 32 3.56 13.60 3.46
N SER A 33 3.75 14.92 3.62
CA SER A 33 4.64 15.69 2.77
C SER A 33 6.07 15.17 2.91
N TYR A 34 6.57 15.01 4.14
CA TYR A 34 7.90 14.43 4.40
C TYR A 34 8.04 13.01 3.82
N TYR A 35 7.06 12.15 4.08
CA TYR A 35 7.05 10.78 3.58
C TYR A 35 7.17 10.73 2.05
N SER A 36 6.45 11.61 1.35
CA SER A 36 6.40 11.67 -0.11
C SER A 36 7.66 12.24 -0.78
N GLU A 37 8.58 12.80 0.01
CA GLU A 37 9.92 13.20 -0.42
C GLU A 37 10.94 12.06 -0.28
N VAL A 38 10.59 10.95 0.39
CA VAL A 38 11.44 9.75 0.52
C VAL A 38 10.95 8.62 -0.39
N PHE A 39 9.65 8.32 -0.35
CA PHE A 39 9.05 7.22 -1.09
C PHE A 39 8.23 7.71 -2.31
N TYR A 40 7.99 6.81 -3.26
CA TYR A 40 7.14 7.06 -4.44
C TYR A 40 5.69 6.62 -4.24
N THR A 41 5.40 5.82 -3.22
CA THR A 41 4.06 5.30 -2.99
C THR A 41 3.73 5.11 -1.52
N ASN A 42 2.44 5.09 -1.20
CA ASN A 42 1.92 4.65 0.08
C ASN A 42 0.61 3.85 -0.08
N GLU A 43 0.36 2.89 0.81
CA GLU A 43 -0.94 2.24 0.93
C GLU A 43 -1.77 2.93 2.04
N ILE A 44 -2.85 3.61 1.65
CA ILE A 44 -3.82 4.22 2.56
C ILE A 44 -4.62 3.11 3.23
N ASN A 45 -4.40 2.93 4.54
CA ASN A 45 -5.12 1.97 5.36
C ASN A 45 -6.23 2.62 6.22
N THR A 46 -6.21 3.94 6.43
CA THR A 46 -7.20 4.63 7.29
C THR A 46 -8.63 4.57 6.73
N THR A 47 -8.77 4.49 5.41
CA THR A 47 -10.05 4.34 4.68
C THR A 47 -10.77 3.02 5.00
N PHE A 48 -10.04 2.01 5.46
CA PHE A 48 -10.60 0.75 5.93
C PHE A 48 -11.54 0.95 7.13
N TYR A 49 -11.16 1.85 8.04
CA TYR A 49 -11.90 2.08 9.28
C TYR A 49 -12.99 3.14 9.12
N ASN A 50 -12.73 4.17 8.31
CA ASN A 50 -13.67 5.26 8.08
C ASN A 50 -13.48 5.89 6.70
N ILE A 51 -14.58 6.23 6.04
CA ILE A 51 -14.54 6.97 4.77
C ILE A 51 -14.19 8.43 5.07
N PRO A 52 -13.09 8.97 4.54
CA PRO A 52 -12.69 10.36 4.78
C PRO A 52 -13.65 11.32 4.08
N SER A 53 -13.56 12.62 4.38
CA SER A 53 -14.23 13.63 3.55
C SER A 53 -13.46 13.85 2.25
N ARG A 54 -14.15 14.32 1.20
CA ARG A 54 -13.51 14.69 -0.08
C ARG A 54 -12.35 15.68 0.10
N ARG A 55 -12.48 16.65 1.01
CA ARG A 55 -11.44 17.63 1.35
C ARG A 55 -10.15 16.97 1.87
N VAL A 56 -10.27 15.87 2.61
CA VAL A 56 -9.11 15.12 3.11
C VAL A 56 -8.37 14.45 1.94
N VAL A 57 -9.11 13.86 0.98
CA VAL A 57 -8.54 13.25 -0.22
C VAL A 57 -7.86 14.28 -1.11
N GLU A 58 -8.49 15.42 -1.36
CA GLU A 58 -7.90 16.55 -2.09
C GLU A 58 -6.63 17.06 -1.41
N ASN A 59 -6.59 17.02 -0.07
CA ASN A 59 -5.40 17.39 0.68
C ASN A 59 -4.25 16.39 0.50
N TRP A 60 -4.53 15.09 0.38
CA TRP A 60 -3.50 14.09 0.05
C TRP A 60 -2.89 14.33 -1.34
N VAL A 61 -3.73 14.66 -2.32
CA VAL A 61 -3.29 15.02 -3.67
C VAL A 61 -2.38 16.24 -3.62
N ARG A 62 -2.78 17.30 -2.91
CA ARG A 62 -2.00 18.55 -2.82
C ARG A 62 -0.67 18.41 -2.06
N LYS A 63 -0.62 17.57 -1.02
CA LYS A 63 0.57 17.43 -0.16
C LYS A 63 1.67 16.55 -0.75
N THR A 64 1.42 15.89 -1.88
CA THR A 64 2.37 14.95 -2.48
C THR A 64 2.81 15.42 -3.87
N PRO A 65 4.03 15.07 -4.32
CA PRO A 65 4.48 15.32 -5.70
C PRO A 65 3.59 14.65 -6.75
N GLU A 66 3.63 15.13 -7.99
CA GLU A 66 2.84 14.60 -9.11
C GLU A 66 3.04 13.09 -9.33
N ASN A 67 4.29 12.62 -9.24
CA ASN A 67 4.67 11.22 -9.41
C ASN A 67 4.47 10.33 -8.16
N PHE A 68 3.74 10.80 -7.15
CA PHE A 68 3.47 10.02 -5.95
C PHE A 68 2.13 9.29 -6.07
N LEU A 69 2.15 7.97 -5.91
CA LEU A 69 0.99 7.11 -6.15
C LEU A 69 0.47 6.47 -4.87
N PHE A 70 -0.85 6.35 -4.75
CA PHE A 70 -1.53 5.76 -3.61
C PHE A 70 -2.22 4.45 -3.98
N SER A 71 -2.05 3.44 -3.14
CA SER A 71 -2.96 2.28 -3.10
C SER A 71 -3.95 2.47 -1.96
N VAL A 72 -5.25 2.26 -2.17
CA VAL A 72 -6.28 2.61 -1.19
C VAL A 72 -7.02 1.36 -0.74
N LYS A 73 -6.95 1.03 0.55
CA LYS A 73 -7.72 -0.07 1.11
C LYS A 73 -9.20 0.31 1.22
N ILE A 74 -10.08 -0.53 0.70
CA ILE A 74 -11.52 -0.24 0.73
C ILE A 74 -12.11 -0.45 2.13
N PRO A 75 -13.29 0.14 2.45
CA PRO A 75 -13.88 0.08 3.78
C PRO A 75 -14.13 -1.36 4.29
N GLN A 76 -13.94 -1.57 5.59
CA GLN A 76 -14.21 -2.86 6.25
C GLN A 76 -15.68 -3.27 6.20
N THR A 77 -16.59 -2.30 6.06
CA THR A 77 -18.02 -2.57 5.86
C THR A 77 -18.25 -3.38 4.59
N VAL A 78 -17.50 -3.12 3.53
CA VAL A 78 -17.58 -3.84 2.25
C VAL A 78 -16.96 -5.24 2.36
N THR A 79 -15.72 -5.34 2.86
CA THR A 79 -14.95 -6.60 2.82
C THR A 79 -15.19 -7.53 4.00
N HIS A 80 -15.37 -6.98 5.20
CA HIS A 80 -15.44 -7.77 6.44
C HIS A 80 -16.86 -7.96 6.94
N LEU A 81 -17.65 -6.88 7.00
CA LEU A 81 -19.03 -6.94 7.48
C LEU A 81 -19.96 -7.57 6.45
N HIS A 82 -20.00 -7.02 5.24
CA HIS A 82 -20.90 -7.48 4.17
C HIS A 82 -20.29 -8.56 3.28
N LYS A 83 -18.99 -8.87 3.43
CA LYS A 83 -18.33 -9.97 2.70
C LYS A 83 -18.63 -9.91 1.20
N LEU A 84 -18.41 -8.73 0.62
CA LEU A 84 -18.64 -8.46 -0.81
C LEU A 84 -20.05 -8.75 -1.32
N ASP A 85 -21.04 -8.94 -0.45
CA ASP A 85 -22.44 -9.08 -0.86
C ASP A 85 -22.91 -7.77 -1.51
N THR A 86 -23.17 -7.82 -2.81
CA THR A 86 -23.46 -6.66 -3.64
C THR A 86 -24.75 -5.97 -3.22
N ASP A 87 -25.74 -6.72 -2.74
CA ASP A 87 -27.01 -6.17 -2.27
C ASP A 87 -26.84 -5.33 -1.00
N LEU A 88 -25.78 -5.60 -0.23
CA LEU A 88 -25.52 -4.92 1.03
C LEU A 88 -24.46 -3.83 0.94
N CYS A 89 -23.51 -3.92 0.00
CA CYS A 89 -22.31 -3.08 0.02
C CYS A 89 -22.15 -2.09 -1.15
N LEU A 90 -22.90 -2.25 -2.26
CA LEU A 90 -22.68 -1.44 -3.47
C LEU A 90 -22.89 0.05 -3.23
N ASP A 91 -23.93 0.47 -2.50
CA ASP A 91 -24.18 1.89 -2.22
C ASP A 91 -23.04 2.54 -1.44
N ASN A 92 -22.51 1.84 -0.44
CA ASN A 92 -21.39 2.30 0.37
C ASN A 92 -20.10 2.36 -0.48
N LEU A 93 -19.86 1.34 -1.31
CA LEU A 93 -18.72 1.31 -2.23
C LEU A 93 -18.80 2.43 -3.28
N ASN A 94 -19.98 2.66 -3.87
CA ASN A 94 -20.27 3.75 -4.79
C ASN A 94 -19.91 5.11 -4.18
N TYR A 95 -20.39 5.34 -2.96
CA TYR A 95 -20.06 6.55 -2.22
C TYR A 95 -18.55 6.66 -1.95
N PHE A 96 -17.91 5.59 -1.53
CA PHE A 96 -16.46 5.56 -1.29
C PHE A 96 -15.65 5.90 -2.55
N VAL A 97 -15.92 5.24 -3.68
CA VAL A 97 -15.23 5.51 -4.96
C VAL A 97 -15.46 6.96 -5.41
N LYS A 98 -16.67 7.50 -5.20
CA LYS A 98 -16.95 8.93 -5.46
C LYS A 98 -16.09 9.86 -4.60
N ILE A 99 -15.88 9.55 -3.32
CA ILE A 99 -14.99 10.33 -2.44
C ILE A 99 -13.53 10.23 -2.89
N MET A 100 -13.12 9.10 -3.48
CA MET A 100 -11.76 8.88 -4.00
C MET A 100 -11.49 9.53 -5.36
N LYS A 101 -12.50 10.10 -6.04
CA LYS A 101 -12.34 10.77 -7.34
C LYS A 101 -11.16 11.73 -7.44
N PRO A 102 -10.83 12.58 -6.45
CA PRO A 102 -9.66 13.46 -6.55
C PRO A 102 -8.33 12.71 -6.77
N LEU A 103 -8.16 11.50 -6.21
CA LEU A 103 -6.99 10.67 -6.47
C LEU A 103 -7.00 10.09 -7.89
N ILE A 104 -8.18 9.68 -8.37
CA ILE A 104 -8.37 9.14 -9.73
C ILE A 104 -8.07 10.23 -10.76
N GLU A 105 -8.75 11.37 -10.67
CA GLU A 105 -8.67 12.48 -11.62
C GLU A 105 -7.27 13.13 -11.65
N SER A 106 -6.51 13.06 -10.56
CA SER A 106 -5.13 13.54 -10.51
C SER A 106 -4.09 12.54 -11.02
N GLY A 107 -4.51 11.32 -11.40
CA GLY A 107 -3.59 10.25 -11.83
C GLY A 107 -2.75 9.67 -10.68
N LYS A 108 -3.12 9.93 -9.43
CA LYS A 108 -2.38 9.50 -8.23
C LYS A 108 -2.92 8.22 -7.60
N LEU A 109 -4.00 7.64 -8.11
CA LEU A 109 -4.46 6.34 -7.69
C LEU A 109 -3.70 5.24 -8.43
N LEU A 110 -2.95 4.41 -7.71
CA LEU A 110 -2.36 3.18 -8.25
C LEU A 110 -3.37 2.03 -8.22
N SER A 111 -4.01 1.81 -7.08
CA SER A 111 -4.92 0.68 -6.92
C SER A 111 -5.93 0.83 -5.80
N PHE A 112 -6.99 0.04 -5.86
CA PHE A 112 -7.82 -0.29 -4.70
C PHE A 112 -7.44 -1.66 -4.16
N LEU A 113 -7.23 -1.75 -2.84
CA LEU A 113 -6.97 -2.99 -2.12
C LEU A 113 -8.25 -3.52 -1.47
N ILE A 114 -8.64 -4.72 -1.91
CA ILE A 114 -9.78 -5.51 -1.45
C ILE A 114 -9.23 -6.65 -0.59
N GLN A 115 -8.90 -6.33 0.66
CA GLN A 115 -8.43 -7.32 1.62
C GLN A 115 -9.59 -8.03 2.31
N LEU A 116 -9.61 -9.35 2.21
CA LEU A 116 -10.69 -10.21 2.68
C LEU A 116 -10.32 -10.90 4.00
N PRO A 117 -11.23 -11.00 4.98
CA PRO A 117 -10.93 -11.64 6.26
C PRO A 117 -10.80 -13.16 6.14
N PRO A 118 -10.17 -13.85 7.12
CA PRO A 118 -10.17 -15.32 7.19
C PRO A 118 -11.58 -15.95 7.22
N SER A 119 -12.61 -15.19 7.61
CA SER A 119 -14.00 -15.65 7.63
C SER A 119 -14.68 -15.63 6.24
N PHE A 120 -14.01 -15.06 5.23
CA PHE A 120 -14.41 -15.08 3.83
C PHE A 120 -13.83 -16.32 3.16
N LYS A 121 -14.61 -17.41 3.14
CA LYS A 121 -14.20 -18.72 2.60
C LYS A 121 -14.71 -18.97 1.20
N LYS A 122 -13.94 -19.65 0.35
CA LYS A 122 -14.26 -19.92 -1.05
C LYS A 122 -15.61 -20.62 -1.21
N GLU A 123 -15.86 -21.66 -0.42
CA GLU A 123 -17.07 -22.50 -0.54
C GLU A 123 -18.37 -21.71 -0.30
N LYS A 124 -18.29 -20.59 0.41
CA LYS A 124 -19.44 -19.76 0.78
C LYS A 124 -19.56 -18.48 -0.03
N HIS A 125 -18.45 -17.92 -0.51
CA HIS A 125 -18.42 -16.55 -1.05
C HIS A 125 -17.77 -16.45 -2.43
N TYR A 126 -17.61 -17.57 -3.15
CA TYR A 126 -17.12 -17.57 -4.52
C TYR A 126 -17.97 -16.67 -5.44
N ASN A 127 -19.30 -16.78 -5.35
CA ASN A 127 -20.20 -15.95 -6.14
C ASN A 127 -20.12 -14.47 -5.74
N ASN A 128 -20.15 -14.15 -4.44
CA ASN A 128 -19.97 -12.78 -3.95
C ASN A 128 -18.71 -12.12 -4.53
N LEU A 129 -17.59 -12.86 -4.60
CA LEU A 129 -16.35 -12.35 -5.17
C LEU A 129 -16.53 -11.98 -6.65
N LYS A 130 -17.14 -12.87 -7.44
CA LYS A 130 -17.38 -12.65 -8.87
C LYS A 130 -18.33 -11.49 -9.09
N ASP A 131 -19.49 -11.54 -8.45
CA ASP A 131 -20.54 -10.52 -8.56
C ASP A 131 -20.00 -9.15 -8.15
N PHE A 132 -19.16 -9.08 -7.11
CA PHE A 132 -18.52 -7.84 -6.69
C PHE A 132 -17.60 -7.23 -7.75
N PHE A 133 -16.78 -8.03 -8.44
CA PHE A 133 -15.91 -7.52 -9.49
C PHE A 133 -16.67 -7.16 -10.75
N ASP A 134 -17.70 -7.94 -11.10
CA ASP A 134 -18.59 -7.65 -12.23
C ASP A 134 -19.40 -6.35 -12.01
N ASN A 135 -19.69 -6.01 -10.76
CA ASN A 135 -20.41 -4.80 -10.36
C ASN A 135 -19.49 -3.72 -9.74
N TRP A 136 -18.19 -3.77 -10.01
CA TRP A 136 -17.27 -2.73 -9.53
C TRP A 136 -17.68 -1.35 -10.09
N PRO A 137 -17.83 -0.30 -9.26
CA PRO A 137 -18.50 0.93 -9.69
C PRO A 137 -17.63 1.97 -10.40
N GLY A 138 -16.34 1.67 -10.61
CA GLY A 138 -15.43 2.51 -11.38
C GLY A 138 -14.97 1.83 -12.65
N ASN A 139 -14.08 2.49 -13.42
CA ASN A 139 -13.57 1.95 -14.67
C ASN A 139 -12.03 1.83 -14.61
N PRO A 140 -11.48 0.74 -14.04
CA PRO A 140 -10.03 0.60 -13.81
C PRO A 140 -9.19 0.82 -15.08
N GLU A 141 -9.67 0.38 -16.24
CA GLU A 141 -8.96 0.51 -17.52
C GLU A 141 -8.92 1.96 -18.04
N SER A 142 -10.04 2.70 -18.01
CA SER A 142 -10.07 4.09 -18.48
C SER A 142 -9.39 5.05 -17.50
N ASP A 143 -9.51 4.75 -16.21
CA ASP A 143 -9.03 5.58 -15.12
C ASP A 143 -7.59 5.22 -14.68
N ASN A 144 -6.98 4.23 -15.34
CA ASN A 144 -5.60 3.78 -15.15
C ASN A 144 -5.23 3.42 -13.69
N TYR A 145 -6.06 2.58 -13.06
CA TYR A 145 -5.74 1.99 -11.74
C TYR A 145 -6.03 0.49 -11.73
N PHE A 146 -5.58 -0.19 -10.68
CA PHE A 146 -5.74 -1.64 -10.53
C PHE A 146 -6.68 -2.02 -9.39
N LEU A 147 -7.35 -3.17 -9.51
CA LEU A 147 -8.06 -3.82 -8.41
C LEU A 147 -7.20 -4.96 -7.87
N VAL A 148 -6.91 -4.90 -6.57
CA VAL A 148 -6.03 -5.84 -5.89
C VAL A 148 -6.83 -6.64 -4.87
N VAL A 149 -6.91 -7.95 -5.02
CA VAL A 149 -7.56 -8.84 -4.05
C VAL A 149 -6.54 -9.52 -3.16
N GLU A 150 -6.81 -9.54 -1.86
CA GLU A 150 -5.95 -10.19 -0.88
C GLU A 150 -6.76 -11.19 -0.05
N PHE A 151 -6.40 -12.46 -0.16
CA PHE A 151 -7.05 -13.55 0.56
C PHE A 151 -6.31 -13.87 1.85
N ARG A 152 -7.08 -14.17 2.91
CA ARG A 152 -6.58 -14.57 4.24
C ARG A 152 -7.05 -15.95 4.69
N ASP A 153 -7.62 -16.73 3.77
CA ASP A 153 -8.02 -18.11 4.01
C ASP A 153 -7.46 -19.02 2.91
N LYS A 154 -6.96 -20.19 3.31
CA LYS A 154 -6.29 -21.15 2.42
C LYS A 154 -7.21 -21.74 1.35
N SER A 155 -8.54 -21.71 1.53
CA SER A 155 -9.49 -22.20 0.53
C SER A 155 -9.41 -21.45 -0.80
N TRP A 156 -8.83 -20.24 -0.81
CA TRP A 156 -8.58 -19.45 -2.02
C TRP A 156 -7.20 -19.68 -2.64
N MET A 157 -6.35 -20.51 -2.05
CA MET A 157 -5.01 -20.79 -2.58
C MET A 157 -5.06 -21.98 -3.55
N ASP A 158 -5.88 -21.86 -4.58
CA ASP A 158 -6.11 -22.91 -5.57
C ASP A 158 -6.03 -22.40 -7.01
N ASP A 159 -5.89 -23.27 -7.99
CA ASP A 159 -5.67 -22.84 -9.37
C ASP A 159 -6.90 -22.24 -10.03
N GLU A 160 -8.12 -22.67 -9.70
CA GLU A 160 -9.35 -22.19 -10.34
C GLU A 160 -9.50 -20.68 -10.12
N ILE A 161 -9.31 -20.21 -8.89
CA ILE A 161 -9.41 -18.77 -8.60
C ILE A 161 -8.27 -17.97 -9.23
N PHE A 162 -7.05 -18.51 -9.28
CA PHE A 162 -5.92 -17.81 -9.93
C PHE A 162 -6.12 -17.70 -11.44
N HIS A 163 -6.71 -18.71 -12.09
CA HIS A 163 -7.13 -18.62 -13.49
C HIS A 163 -8.23 -17.57 -13.68
N TYR A 164 -9.23 -17.52 -12.79
CA TYR A 164 -10.27 -16.49 -12.82
C TYR A 164 -9.67 -15.09 -12.72
N LEU A 165 -8.78 -14.83 -11.75
CA LEU A 165 -8.12 -13.53 -11.62
C LEU A 165 -7.33 -13.16 -12.88
N LYS A 166 -6.62 -14.13 -13.46
CA LYS A 166 -5.84 -13.93 -14.69
C LYS A 166 -6.70 -13.57 -15.90
N ASN A 167 -7.80 -14.29 -16.10
CA ASN A 167 -8.71 -14.05 -17.22
C ASN A 167 -9.40 -12.67 -17.12
N ASN A 168 -9.65 -12.19 -15.91
CA ASN A 168 -10.27 -10.90 -15.65
C ASN A 168 -9.27 -9.77 -15.40
N LYS A 169 -7.97 -10.00 -15.57
CA LYS A 169 -6.89 -9.03 -15.32
C LYS A 169 -6.95 -8.42 -13.91
N LEU A 170 -7.42 -9.18 -12.92
CA LEU A 170 -7.43 -8.78 -11.52
C LEU A 170 -6.08 -9.08 -10.87
N THR A 171 -5.59 -8.20 -10.01
CA THR A 171 -4.30 -8.37 -9.35
C THR A 171 -4.47 -9.13 -8.05
N TYR A 172 -3.75 -10.24 -7.90
CA TYR A 172 -3.58 -10.93 -6.63
C TYR A 172 -2.54 -10.20 -5.77
N CYS A 173 -2.84 -10.01 -4.49
CA CYS A 173 -1.89 -9.55 -3.50
C CYS A 173 -1.09 -10.74 -2.96
N VAL A 174 0.19 -10.79 -3.29
CA VAL A 174 1.15 -11.68 -2.64
C VAL A 174 1.26 -11.27 -1.17
N VAL A 175 1.00 -12.20 -0.27
CA VAL A 175 1.07 -11.95 1.17
C VAL A 175 2.27 -12.67 1.75
N ILE A 176 3.18 -11.92 2.35
CA ILE A 176 4.25 -12.47 3.18
C ILE A 176 3.79 -12.38 4.63
N GLU A 177 3.39 -13.54 5.17
CA GLU A 177 2.89 -13.68 6.54
C GLU A 177 3.19 -15.07 7.15
N PRO A 178 3.00 -15.24 8.47
CA PRO A 178 3.16 -16.52 9.16
C PRO A 178 2.25 -17.68 8.75
N LEU A 179 0.99 -17.40 8.40
CA LEU A 179 -0.07 -18.43 8.38
C LEU A 179 -0.35 -19.03 7.01
N LEU A 180 -0.05 -18.30 5.94
CA LEU A 180 -0.29 -18.73 4.55
C LEU A 180 1.05 -18.89 3.83
N PRO A 181 1.24 -19.98 3.05
CA PRO A 181 2.42 -20.10 2.21
C PRO A 181 2.41 -18.95 1.18
N PRO A 182 3.53 -18.24 0.99
CA PRO A 182 3.59 -17.18 0.02
C PRO A 182 3.45 -17.76 -1.39
N ARG A 183 2.40 -17.36 -2.10
CA ARG A 183 2.21 -17.67 -3.52
C ARG A 183 2.68 -16.46 -4.34
N MET A 184 3.57 -16.65 -5.31
CA MET A 184 4.21 -15.57 -6.07
C MET A 184 3.64 -15.40 -7.49
N ASP A 185 2.49 -15.99 -7.77
CA ASP A 185 1.86 -15.97 -9.09
C ASP A 185 1.51 -14.53 -9.52
N VAL A 186 1.83 -14.21 -10.78
CA VAL A 186 1.39 -12.97 -11.43
C VAL A 186 0.06 -13.23 -12.13
N THR A 187 -1.03 -12.71 -11.57
CA THR A 187 -2.36 -12.79 -12.19
C THR A 187 -2.63 -11.63 -13.16
N ASN A 188 -1.92 -10.51 -13.05
CA ASN A 188 -2.04 -9.39 -13.98
C ASN A 188 -0.66 -8.99 -14.52
N PRO A 189 -0.40 -9.08 -15.84
CA PRO A 189 0.91 -8.77 -16.41
C PRO A 189 1.26 -7.27 -16.35
N ASN A 190 0.28 -6.39 -16.11
CA ASN A 190 0.54 -4.96 -15.95
C ASN A 190 0.89 -4.60 -14.51
N PHE A 191 0.47 -5.39 -13.51
CA PHE A 191 0.65 -5.02 -12.11
C PHE A 191 0.70 -6.22 -11.15
N ALA A 192 1.76 -6.31 -10.37
CA ALA A 192 1.89 -7.19 -9.22
C ALA A 192 1.85 -6.39 -7.90
N TYR A 193 1.33 -7.00 -6.83
CA TYR A 193 1.18 -6.36 -5.53
C TYR A 193 1.67 -7.28 -4.42
N ILE A 194 2.45 -6.75 -3.48
CA ILE A 194 3.02 -7.52 -2.37
C ILE A 194 2.81 -6.77 -1.06
N ARG A 195 2.41 -7.50 0.00
CA ARG A 195 2.34 -6.96 1.35
C ARG A 195 3.14 -7.81 2.33
N PHE A 196 3.98 -7.12 3.09
CA PHE A 196 4.78 -7.71 4.17
C PHE A 196 4.11 -7.44 5.52
N HIS A 197 3.69 -8.50 6.22
CA HIS A 197 3.02 -8.42 7.53
C HIS A 197 3.91 -8.86 8.71
N GLY A 198 5.12 -9.32 8.41
CA GLY A 198 5.98 -10.11 9.30
C GLY A 198 6.09 -11.55 8.82
N TYR A 199 6.99 -12.35 9.40
CA TYR A 199 7.17 -13.75 9.03
C TYR A 199 7.50 -14.61 10.26
N GLY A 200 7.23 -15.91 10.21
CA GLY A 200 7.55 -16.83 11.31
C GLY A 200 6.58 -16.80 12.50
N LYS A 201 7.07 -16.89 13.74
CA LYS A 201 6.24 -17.09 14.95
C LYS A 201 5.86 -15.81 15.70
N ASN A 202 6.40 -14.66 15.30
CA ASN A 202 6.19 -13.40 15.99
C ASN A 202 4.86 -12.75 15.60
N ILE A 203 4.35 -11.90 16.50
CA ILE A 203 3.05 -11.22 16.36
C ILE A 203 3.03 -10.37 15.09
N TRP A 204 1.90 -10.37 14.37
CA TRP A 204 1.71 -9.51 13.22
C TRP A 204 2.05 -8.04 13.54
N PHE A 205 2.70 -7.38 12.59
CA PHE A 205 3.06 -5.95 12.60
C PHE A 205 4.23 -5.51 13.52
N ASP A 206 4.56 -6.26 14.57
CA ASP A 206 5.78 -6.08 15.38
C ASP A 206 6.88 -7.04 14.92
N TYR A 207 7.44 -6.72 13.75
CA TYR A 207 8.47 -7.55 13.13
C TYR A 207 9.46 -6.66 12.39
N CYS A 208 10.73 -6.69 12.75
CA CYS A 208 11.79 -6.07 11.95
C CYS A 208 12.46 -7.16 11.11
N PHE A 209 12.23 -7.15 9.79
CA PHE A 209 12.93 -8.07 8.90
C PHE A 209 14.44 -7.82 8.98
N SER A 210 15.22 -8.90 9.07
CA SER A 210 16.68 -8.84 9.02
C SER A 210 17.17 -8.56 7.59
N GLU A 211 18.45 -8.18 7.44
CA GLU A 211 19.05 -8.01 6.11
C GLU A 211 19.04 -9.31 5.30
N GLU A 212 19.22 -10.45 5.97
CA GLU A 212 19.20 -11.77 5.34
C GLU A 212 17.81 -12.14 4.84
N GLU A 213 16.77 -11.84 5.62
CA GLU A 213 15.38 -12.05 5.19
C GLU A 213 15.04 -11.13 4.01
N ILE A 214 15.42 -9.86 4.05
CA ILE A 214 15.23 -8.94 2.92
C ILE A 214 15.91 -9.46 1.66
N LYS A 215 17.13 -10.00 1.74
CA LYS A 215 17.82 -10.63 0.61
C LYS A 215 17.06 -11.81 0.02
N ILE A 216 16.53 -12.70 0.88
CA ILE A 216 15.73 -13.86 0.46
C ILE A 216 14.47 -13.39 -0.28
N TRP A 217 13.75 -12.40 0.27
CA TRP A 217 12.55 -11.89 -0.36
C TRP A 217 12.84 -11.11 -1.63
N ALA A 218 13.90 -10.31 -1.67
CA ALA A 218 14.36 -9.60 -2.87
C ALA A 218 14.62 -10.58 -4.02
N GLN A 219 15.25 -11.73 -3.73
CA GLN A 219 15.45 -12.78 -4.74
C GLN A 219 14.14 -13.36 -5.25
N SER A 220 13.15 -13.56 -4.36
CA SER A 220 11.82 -14.05 -4.75
C SER A 220 11.06 -13.02 -5.60
N ILE A 221 11.19 -11.74 -5.28
CA ILE A 221 10.55 -10.62 -6.00
C ILE A 221 11.05 -10.49 -7.44
N LYS A 222 12.27 -10.95 -7.76
CA LYS A 222 12.78 -10.94 -9.14
C LYS A 222 11.87 -11.66 -10.12
N TYR A 223 11.17 -12.71 -9.69
CA TYR A 223 10.17 -13.38 -10.52
C TYR A 223 9.03 -12.43 -10.91
N LEU A 224 8.48 -11.67 -9.94
CA LEU A 224 7.44 -10.69 -10.19
C LEU A 224 7.95 -9.56 -11.11
N ILE A 225 9.21 -9.12 -10.91
CA ILE A 225 9.84 -8.08 -11.75
C ILE A 225 9.93 -8.50 -13.22
N GLN A 226 10.16 -9.79 -13.47
CA GLN A 226 10.26 -10.32 -14.83
C GLN A 226 8.88 -10.51 -15.50
N ASN A 227 7.81 -10.64 -14.71
CA ASN A 227 6.49 -11.06 -15.20
C ASN A 227 5.40 -9.97 -15.09
N ALA A 228 5.65 -8.85 -14.43
CA ALA A 228 4.74 -7.71 -14.33
C ALA A 228 5.43 -6.39 -14.72
N LYS A 229 4.70 -5.49 -15.38
CA LYS A 229 5.23 -4.17 -15.79
C LYS A 229 5.49 -3.24 -14.62
N THR A 230 4.61 -3.27 -13.62
CA THR A 230 4.67 -2.43 -12.40
C THR A 230 4.48 -3.31 -11.17
N ILE A 231 5.16 -2.96 -10.07
CA ILE A 231 5.07 -3.71 -8.82
C ILE A 231 4.85 -2.73 -7.67
N GLY A 232 3.78 -2.92 -6.90
CA GLY A 232 3.56 -2.25 -5.63
C GLY A 232 3.98 -3.14 -4.46
N ILE A 233 4.87 -2.67 -3.59
CA ILE A 233 5.36 -3.40 -2.42
C ILE A 233 5.14 -2.56 -1.18
N TYR A 234 4.38 -3.10 -0.23
CA TYR A 234 4.00 -2.38 0.98
C TYR A 234 4.37 -3.14 2.25
N PHE A 235 5.18 -2.50 3.09
CA PHE A 235 5.51 -2.98 4.42
C PHE A 235 4.45 -2.50 5.41
N ASN A 236 3.77 -3.44 6.07
CA ASN A 236 2.74 -3.18 7.07
C ASN A 236 3.21 -3.47 8.50
N ASN A 237 4.47 -3.85 8.70
CA ASN A 237 5.12 -4.00 9.99
C ASN A 237 5.46 -2.64 10.62
N HIS A 238 4.42 -1.88 10.95
CA HIS A 238 4.53 -0.45 11.26
C HIS A 238 5.12 -0.15 12.65
N PHE A 239 5.27 -1.14 13.55
CA PHE A 239 5.80 -0.90 14.90
C PHE A 239 7.21 -0.30 14.84
N SER A 240 7.48 0.71 15.67
CA SER A 240 8.82 1.29 15.88
C SER A 240 9.56 1.77 14.61
N GLY A 241 8.85 2.09 13.53
CA GLY A 241 9.45 2.50 12.25
C GLY A 241 10.08 1.36 11.45
N TYR A 242 9.77 0.10 11.78
CA TYR A 242 10.31 -1.05 11.04
C TYR A 242 9.89 -1.06 9.58
N ALA A 243 8.64 -0.70 9.27
CA ALA A 243 8.16 -0.64 7.89
C ALA A 243 8.99 0.31 7.02
N THR A 244 9.31 1.52 7.50
CA THR A 244 10.14 2.48 6.74
C THR A 244 11.58 1.99 6.60
N LYS A 245 12.14 1.41 7.66
CA LYS A 245 13.49 0.82 7.64
C LYS A 245 13.57 -0.34 6.63
N ASN A 246 12.66 -1.30 6.71
CA ASN A 246 12.65 -2.47 5.84
C ASN A 246 12.31 -2.11 4.39
N SER A 247 11.49 -1.09 4.15
CA SER A 247 11.29 -0.52 2.81
C SER A 247 12.61 -0.02 2.22
N LEU A 248 13.38 0.78 2.97
CA LEU A 248 14.68 1.29 2.52
C LEU A 248 15.72 0.16 2.34
N MET A 249 15.71 -0.85 3.20
CA MET A 249 16.56 -2.04 3.05
C MET A 249 16.26 -2.79 1.75
N LEU A 250 14.98 -3.00 1.43
CA LEU A 250 14.58 -3.67 0.18
C LEU A 250 14.91 -2.82 -1.05
N MET A 251 14.70 -1.50 -0.97
CA MET A 251 15.11 -0.57 -2.02
C MET A 251 16.61 -0.68 -2.31
N LYS A 252 17.44 -0.69 -1.26
CA LYS A 252 18.89 -0.89 -1.39
C LYS A 252 19.23 -2.22 -2.06
N GLU A 253 18.62 -3.32 -1.61
CA GLU A 253 18.86 -4.67 -2.14
C GLU A 253 18.43 -4.82 -3.61
N LEU A 254 17.35 -4.15 -4.01
CA LEU A 254 16.88 -4.11 -5.40
C LEU A 254 17.51 -2.99 -6.24
N GLU A 255 18.48 -2.27 -5.67
CA GLU A 255 19.17 -1.13 -6.30
C GLU A 255 18.21 -0.05 -6.82
N ILE A 256 17.15 0.23 -6.05
CA ILE A 256 16.17 1.28 -6.28
C ILE A 256 16.53 2.46 -5.36
N GLN A 257 16.62 3.66 -5.93
CA GLN A 257 16.93 4.85 -5.14
C GLN A 257 15.66 5.41 -4.50
N PRO A 258 15.69 5.80 -3.21
CA PRO A 258 14.65 6.67 -2.66
C PRO A 258 14.66 8.02 -3.38
N LYS A 259 13.57 8.78 -3.27
CA LYS A 259 13.53 10.15 -3.81
C LYS A 259 14.61 11.02 -3.17
N ASN A 260 14.73 10.92 -1.85
CA ASN A 260 15.80 11.49 -1.03
C ASN A 260 16.05 10.56 0.15
N SER A 261 17.27 10.57 0.70
CA SER A 261 17.51 9.97 2.02
C SER A 261 16.70 10.75 3.07
N PRO A 262 16.15 10.12 4.12
CA PRO A 262 15.42 10.83 5.17
C PRO A 262 16.20 12.01 5.77
N GLU A 263 17.51 11.86 5.96
CA GLU A 263 18.39 12.91 6.49
C GLU A 263 18.53 14.15 5.57
N ASP A 264 18.33 13.97 4.27
CA ASP A 264 18.50 15.02 3.26
C ASP A 264 17.20 15.81 3.03
N VAL A 265 16.09 15.40 3.63
CA VAL A 265 14.78 16.04 3.43
C VAL A 265 14.70 17.37 4.20
N SER A 266 14.64 18.48 3.46
CA SER A 266 14.52 19.83 4.00
C SER A 266 13.15 20.11 4.62
N ILE A 267 13.10 20.21 5.95
CA ILE A 267 11.89 20.57 6.72
C ILE A 267 11.38 21.97 6.32
N LEU A 268 12.30 22.90 6.01
CA LEU A 268 11.92 24.25 5.59
C LEU A 268 11.17 24.22 4.25
N ASP A 269 11.61 23.39 3.31
CA ASP A 269 10.95 23.28 2.00
C ASP A 269 9.61 22.54 2.10
N ILE A 270 9.48 21.57 3.00
CA ILE A 270 8.18 20.98 3.33
C ILE A 270 7.22 22.06 3.86
N LYS A 271 7.66 22.87 4.83
CA LYS A 271 6.84 23.94 5.43
C LYS A 271 6.45 25.02 4.42
N LYS A 272 7.34 25.36 3.48
CA LYS A 272 7.04 26.23 2.33
C LYS A 272 5.89 25.68 1.48
N LYS A 273 5.92 24.37 1.19
CA LYS A 273 4.89 23.69 0.38
C LYS A 273 3.57 23.53 1.14
N THR A 274 3.60 23.37 2.47
CA THR A 274 2.39 23.12 3.29
C THR A 274 1.74 24.37 3.88
N GLY A 275 2.41 25.53 3.84
CA GLY A 275 1.76 26.84 3.96
C GLY A 275 2.08 27.71 5.19
N GLU A 276 3.06 27.40 6.04
CA GLU A 276 3.46 28.31 7.14
C GLU A 276 4.94 28.23 7.53
N TYR A 277 5.56 29.41 7.74
CA TYR A 277 6.95 29.60 8.15
C TYR A 277 7.12 29.94 9.63
N SER A 278 8.17 29.40 10.25
CA SER A 278 8.90 30.09 11.33
C SER A 278 10.39 29.69 11.29
N LYS A 279 11.27 30.67 11.55
CA LYS A 279 12.73 30.61 11.37
C LYS A 279 13.40 29.69 12.39
N GLY A 280 14.29 28.81 11.89
CA GLY A 280 15.37 28.16 12.62
C GLY A 280 15.06 26.80 13.24
N GLN A 281 15.65 25.72 12.72
CA GLN A 281 16.30 24.70 13.55
C GLN A 281 17.12 23.64 12.77
N ILE A 282 18.01 23.04 13.56
CA ILE A 282 19.22 22.25 13.32
C ILE A 282 18.89 20.80 12.88
N GLY A 283 19.64 20.28 11.90
CA GLY A 283 19.61 18.88 11.48
C GLY A 283 20.29 17.96 12.49
N LEU A 284 19.86 16.70 12.58
CA LEU A 284 20.44 15.72 13.49
C LEU A 284 21.38 14.79 12.73
N ASP A 285 22.66 15.11 12.86
CA ASP A 285 23.78 14.19 12.85
C ASP A 285 23.54 13.03 13.83
N LYS A 286 23.26 11.85 13.28
CA LYS A 286 23.50 10.49 13.83
C LYS A 286 22.43 9.55 13.26
N PHE A 287 22.61 9.16 12.01
CA PHE A 287 21.88 8.03 11.44
C PHE A 287 22.81 6.90 10.96
N PHE A 288 24.13 7.12 10.95
CA PHE A 288 25.12 6.11 10.56
C PHE A 288 26.10 5.74 11.68
N LYS A 289 25.58 5.35 12.85
CA LYS A 289 26.35 4.52 13.78
C LYS A 289 25.61 3.23 14.07
#